data_AF-A0A921BAM1-F1
#
_entry.id   AF-A0A921BAM1-F1
#
_cell.length_a   1.000
_cell.length_b   1.000
_cell.length_c   1.000
_cell.angle_alpha   90.00
_cell.angle_beta   90.00
_cell.angle_gamma   90.00
#
_symmetry.space_group_name_H-M   'P 1'
#
loop_
_entity.id
_entity.type
_entity.pdbx_description
1 polymer ?
#
loop_
_entity_poly.entity_id
_entity_poly.type
_entity_poly.pdbx_seq_one_letter_code
_entity_poly.pdbx_strand_id
1 'polypeptide(L)' 'MEIPLDGIAEQLHLLGEAPVDISIAVRTGDTPAKERQKMAKNPPHILVTTPESLYLLLTSASGRSMLVTVFHYDRG' A
#
# COMPACT_ATOMS: atom_id res chain seq x y z
N MET A 1 1.57 9.85 -14.72
CA MET A 1 1.03 10.86 -13.79
C MET A 1 1.17 10.31 -12.38
N GLU A 2 2.35 10.47 -11.77
CA GLU A 2 2.61 10.28 -10.33
C GLU A 2 2.73 11.65 -9.63
N ILE A 3 2.03 12.65 -10.19
CA ILE A 3 2.18 14.09 -9.90
C ILE A 3 2.21 14.41 -8.39
N PRO A 4 1.37 13.79 -7.53
CA PRO A 4 1.41 14.09 -6.10
C PRO A 4 2.68 13.61 -5.40
N LEU A 5 3.20 12.42 -5.74
CA LEU A 5 4.41 11.89 -5.12
C LEU A 5 5.66 12.60 -5.64
N ASP A 6 5.68 12.91 -6.93
CA ASP A 6 6.77 13.66 -7.56
C ASP A 6 6.94 15.03 -6.89
N GLY A 7 5.83 15.75 -6.65
CA GLY A 7 5.85 17.03 -5.95
C GLY A 7 6.30 16.94 -4.49
N ILE A 8 5.94 15.87 -3.78
CA ILE A 8 6.44 15.63 -2.41
C ILE A 8 7.95 15.38 -2.43
N ALA A 9 8.44 14.57 -3.38
CA ALA A 9 9.86 14.29 -3.51
C ALA A 9 10.67 15.55 -3.85
N GLU A 10 10.16 16.40 -4.75
CA GLU A 10 10.76 17.69 -5.07
C GLU A 10 10.79 18.61 -3.84
N GLN A 11 9.69 18.70 -3.08
CA GLN A 11 9.64 19.52 -1.88
C GLN A 11 10.62 19.03 -0.79
N LEU A 12 10.75 17.71 -0.59
CA LEU A 12 11.75 17.14 0.33
C LEU A 12 13.16 17.51 -0.12
N HIS A 13 13.44 17.44 -1.41
CA HIS A 13 14.73 17.84 -1.96
C HIS A 13 15.03 19.32 -1.69
N LEU A 14 14.06 20.21 -1.88
CA LEU A 14 14.21 21.65 -1.58
C LEU A 14 14.43 21.94 -0.10
N LEU A 15 13.90 21.11 0.80
CA LEU A 15 14.11 21.21 2.25
C LEU A 15 15.43 20.58 2.72
N GLY A 16 16.20 19.94 1.82
CA GLY A 16 17.42 19.21 2.17
C GLY A 16 17.17 17.88 2.88
N GLU A 17 15.93 17.38 2.81
CA GLU A 17 15.52 16.11 3.41
C GLU A 17 15.81 14.92 2.50
N ALA A 18 15.94 13.74 3.09
CA ALA A 18 16.12 12.51 2.33
C ALA A 18 14.86 12.15 1.53
N PRO A 19 15.01 11.58 0.32
CA PRO A 19 13.86 11.10 -0.44
C PRO A 19 13.18 9.94 0.30
N VAL A 20 11.85 9.90 0.24
CA VAL A 20 11.04 8.83 0.82
C VAL A 20 10.52 7.93 -0.31
N ASP A 21 10.82 6.64 -0.24
CA ASP A 21 10.29 5.66 -1.19
C ASP A 21 8.90 5.19 -0.74
N ILE A 22 7.85 5.63 -1.44
CA ILE A 22 6.46 5.30 -1.14
C ILE A 22 5.96 4.25 -2.14
N SER A 23 5.87 2.99 -1.70
CA SER A 23 5.31 1.90 -2.50
C SER A 23 3.78 1.91 -2.54
N ILE A 24 3.22 1.79 -3.75
CA ILE A 24 1.77 1.70 -4.00
C ILE A 24 1.47 0.40 -4.73
N ALA A 25 0.37 -0.26 -4.36
CA ALA A 25 -0.13 -1.39 -5.13
C ALA A 25 -1.66 -1.45 -5.19
N VAL A 26 -2.16 -2.09 -6.26
CA VAL A 26 -3.58 -2.37 -6.44
C VAL A 26 -3.83 -3.87 -6.29
N ARG A 27 -4.80 -4.24 -5.44
CA ARG A 27 -5.18 -5.62 -5.17
C ARG A 27 -6.65 -5.84 -5.50
N THR A 28 -6.91 -6.55 -6.59
CA THR A 28 -8.25 -6.95 -7.04
C THR A 28 -8.32 -8.48 -7.25
N GLY A 29 -9.46 -8.97 -7.74
CA GLY A 29 -9.61 -10.35 -8.19
C GLY A 29 -8.66 -10.74 -9.32
N ASP A 30 -8.26 -9.77 -10.16
CA ASP A 30 -7.39 -9.99 -11.33
C ASP A 30 -5.90 -9.98 -11.01
N THR A 31 -5.49 -9.59 -9.79
CA THR A 31 -4.07 -9.52 -9.42
C THR A 31 -3.42 -10.92 -9.50
N PRO A 32 -2.39 -11.11 -10.34
CA PRO A 32 -1.71 -12.40 -10.50
C PRO A 32 -1.15 -12.94 -9.19
N ALA A 33 -1.18 -14.27 -9.01
CA ALA A 33 -0.70 -14.93 -7.79
C ALA A 33 0.72 -14.51 -7.37
N LYS A 34 1.62 -14.31 -8.34
CA LYS A 34 2.99 -13.84 -8.10
C LYS A 34 3.03 -12.45 -7.45
N GLU A 35 2.18 -11.53 -7.90
CA GLU A 35 2.08 -10.18 -7.32
C GLU A 35 1.48 -10.22 -5.93
N ARG A 36 0.45 -11.06 -5.71
CA ARG A 36 -0.13 -11.30 -4.38
C ARG A 36 0.94 -11.76 -3.38
N GLN A 37 1.78 -12.70 -3.79
CA GLN A 37 2.89 -13.20 -2.97
C GLN A 37 3.95 -12.12 -2.72
N LYS A 38 4.24 -11.26 -3.71
CA LYS A 38 5.16 -10.14 -3.53
C LYS A 38 4.64 -9.16 -2.49
N MET A 39 3.35 -8.79 -2.54
CA MET A 39 2.70 -7.92 -1.56
C MET A 39 2.70 -8.54 -0.16
N ALA A 40 2.44 -9.84 -0.04
CA ALA A 40 2.49 -10.52 1.26
C ALA A 40 3.89 -10.52 1.90
N LYS A 41 4.95 -10.57 1.10
CA LYS A 41 6.34 -10.52 1.57
C LYS A 41 6.79 -9.10 1.90
N ASN A 42 6.47 -8.16 1.01
CA ASN A 42 6.80 -6.74 1.12
C ASN A 42 5.49 -5.95 0.96
N PRO A 43 4.76 -5.73 2.07
CA PRO A 43 3.50 -4.99 2.06
C PRO A 43 3.69 -3.57 1.49
N PRO A 44 2.81 -3.10 0.59
CA PRO A 44 2.88 -1.73 0.09
C PRO A 44 2.49 -0.73 1.18
N HIS A 45 3.02 0.48 1.11
CA HIS A 45 2.60 1.58 2.01
C HIS A 45 1.16 2.00 1.73
N ILE A 46 0.74 1.98 0.46
CA ILE A 46 -0.62 2.30 0.03
C ILE A 46 -1.19 1.11 -0.74
N LEU A 47 -2.28 0.55 -0.24
CA LEU A 47 -3.02 -0.53 -0.89
C LEU A 47 -4.39 -0.04 -1.35
N VAL A 48 -4.59 0.02 -2.67
CA VAL A 48 -5.92 0.21 -3.25
C VAL A 48 -6.52 -1.17 -3.49
N THR A 49 -7.72 -1.43 -2.97
CA THR A 49 -8.35 -2.75 -3.09
C THR A 49 -9.86 -2.64 -3.26
N THR A 50 -10.50 -3.74 -3.65
CA THR A 50 -11.96 -3.85 -3.66
C THR A 50 -12.47 -4.48 -2.36
N PRO A 51 -13.73 -4.24 -1.95
CA PRO A 51 -14.30 -4.87 -0.77
C PRO A 51 -14.18 -6.40 -0.76
N GLU A 52 -14.39 -7.05 -1.91
CA GLU A 52 -14.29 -8.50 -2.06
C GLU A 52 -12.85 -8.98 -1.87
N SER A 53 -11.88 -8.25 -2.43
CA SER A 53 -10.46 -8.58 -2.26
C SER A 53 -10.00 -8.35 -0.83
N LEU A 54 -10.51 -7.31 -0.16
CA LEU A 54 -10.27 -7.05 1.26
C LEU A 54 -10.80 -8.19 2.13
N TYR A 55 -12.00 -8.71 1.85
CA TYR A 55 -12.55 -9.86 2.56
C TYR A 55 -11.61 -11.07 2.50
N LEU A 56 -11.02 -11.36 1.33
CA LEU A 56 -10.02 -12.43 1.18
C LEU A 56 -8.74 -12.18 1.98
N LEU A 57 -8.29 -10.93 2.08
CA LEU A 57 -7.13 -10.58 2.90
C LEU A 57 -7.42 -10.80 4.40
N LEU A 58 -8.59 -10.36 4.87
CA LEU A 58 -8.99 -10.48 6.28
C LEU A 58 -9.29 -11.92 6.71
N THR A 59 -9.68 -12.79 5.79
CA THR A 59 -9.97 -14.21 6.08
C THR A 59 -8.75 -15.12 5.95
N SER A 60 -7.64 -14.64 5.37
CA SER A 60 -6.40 -15.40 5.26
C SER A 60 -5.38 -15.03 6.33
N ALA A 61 -4.57 -15.99 6.79
CA ALA A 61 -3.51 -15.73 7.77
C ALA A 61 -2.48 -14.72 7.23
N SER A 62 -1.98 -14.96 6.02
CA SER A 62 -1.01 -14.08 5.37
C SER A 62 -1.56 -12.68 5.09
N GLY A 63 -2.84 -12.56 4.71
CA GLY A 63 -3.45 -11.26 4.48
C GLY A 63 -3.63 -10.46 5.76
N ARG A 64 -4.03 -11.10 6.87
CA ARG A 64 -4.08 -10.44 8.19
C ARG A 64 -2.70 -9.99 8.67
N SER A 65 -1.67 -10.82 8.49
CA SER A 65 -0.30 -10.43 8.82
C SER A 65 0.17 -9.21 8.02
N MET A 66 -0.20 -9.12 6.75
CA MET A 66 0.11 -7.98 5.88
C MET A 66 -0.58 -6.68 6.34
N LEU A 67 -1.74 -6.77 7.00
CA LEU A 67 -2.57 -5.62 7.39
C LEU A 67 -2.41 -5.21 8.87
N VAL A 68 -1.52 -5.85 9.64
CA VAL A 68 -1.43 -5.66 11.11
C VAL A 68 -1.08 -4.23 11.53
N THR A 69 -0.43 -3.46 10.64
CA THR A 69 -0.02 -2.08 10.87
C THR A 69 -1.03 -1.06 10.33
N VAL A 70 -2.18 -1.50 9.80
CA VAL A 70 -3.21 -0.60 9.29
C VAL A 70 -4.05 -0.10 10.46
N PHE A 71 -4.08 1.22 10.65
CA PHE A 71 -4.90 1.88 11.65
C PHE A 71 -6.08 2.57 10.97
N HIS A 72 -7.28 2.44 11.54
CA HIS A 72 -8.42 3.25 11.14
C HIS A 72 -8.30 4.62 11.79
N TYR A 73 -8.20 5.67 10.98
CA TYR A 73 -8.26 7.04 11.47
C TYR A 73 -9.72 7.43 11.69
N ASP A 74 -10.19 7.37 12.94
CA ASP A 74 -11.50 7.93 13.29
C ASP A 74 -11.42 9.47 13.20
N ARG A 75 -12.09 10.05 12.20
CA ARG A 75 -12.38 11.48 12.21
C ARG A 75 -13.53 11.72 13.19
N GLY A 76 -13.17 11.99 14.45
CA GLY A 76 -14.02 12.69 15.42
C GLY A 76 -13.90 14.20 15.27
#